data_AF-A0A9W9PQW1-F1
#
_entry.id   AF-A0A9W9PQW1-F1
#
_cell.length_a   1.000
_cell.length_b   1.000
_cell.length_c   1.000
_cell.angle_alpha   90.00
_cell.angle_beta   90.00
_cell.angle_gamma   90.00
#
_symmetry.space_group_name_H-M   'P 1'
#
loop_
_entity.id
_entity.type
_entity.pdbx_description
1 polymer ?
#
loop_
_entity_poly.entity_id
_entity_poly.type
_entity_poly.pdbx_seq_one_letter_code
_entity_poly.pdbx_strand_id
1 'polypeptide(L)'
;MVTGSTFIMLRLLNSIVFDIEQWAMNAVPDMIVCAWTMATIHLQDFRDIEGDYTTHAVTIPIILSPEGQVKLRKMTGHVLLSADAISILWIWMRAQHASAFITGLLFHMSSSILVFYTLKSCSRHQDRIMYRWWMATGFCLINHVFDLYLLEDVVVEAPPNKGGRS
;
A
#
# COMPACT_ATOMS: atom_id res chain seq x y z
N MET A 1 -5.57 10.31 -1.37
CA MET A 1 -5.90 9.99 -2.79
C MET A 1 -4.74 10.13 -3.78
N VAL A 2 -3.71 10.95 -3.53
CA VAL A 2 -2.64 11.22 -4.53
C VAL A 2 -1.79 9.98 -4.86
N THR A 3 -1.41 9.15 -3.88
CA THR A 3 -0.46 8.05 -4.11
C THR A 3 -0.98 6.91 -5.02
N GLY A 4 -2.20 6.42 -4.77
CA GLY A 4 -2.83 5.40 -5.62
C GLY A 4 -3.19 5.92 -7.01
N SER A 5 -3.66 7.17 -7.11
CA SER A 5 -3.96 7.80 -8.41
C SER A 5 -2.71 8.10 -9.21
N THR A 6 -1.60 8.54 -8.59
CA THR A 6 -0.31 8.70 -9.25
C THR A 6 0.24 7.36 -9.74
N PHE A 7 0.12 6.29 -8.97
CA PHE A 7 0.54 4.95 -9.41
C PHE A 7 -0.27 4.49 -10.63
N ILE A 8 -1.60 4.58 -10.57
CA ILE A 8 -2.48 4.23 -11.70
C ILE A 8 -2.21 5.13 -12.91
N MET A 9 -1.98 6.43 -12.72
CA MET A 9 -1.66 7.37 -13.81
C MET A 9 -0.29 7.11 -14.44
N LEU A 10 0.74 6.79 -13.65
CA LEU A 10 2.05 6.43 -14.18
C LEU A 10 1.98 5.13 -15.00
N ARG A 11 1.13 4.18 -14.60
CA ARG A 11 0.88 2.95 -15.36
C ARG A 11 0.11 3.19 -16.65
N LEU A 12 -0.95 4.00 -16.60
CA LEU A 12 -1.71 4.44 -17.78
C LEU A 12 -0.83 5.21 -18.76
N LEU A 13 0.03 6.09 -18.25
CA LEU A 13 0.98 6.84 -19.07
C LEU A 13 1.95 5.87 -19.76
N ASN A 14 2.50 4.90 -19.03
CA ASN A 14 3.41 3.91 -19.61
C ASN A 14 2.73 3.02 -20.66
N SER A 15 1.49 2.60 -20.43
CA SER A 15 0.75 1.77 -21.41
C SER A 15 0.44 2.54 -22.69
N ILE A 16 0.21 3.85 -22.61
CA ILE A 16 -0.11 4.69 -23.78
C ILE A 16 1.16 5.11 -24.52
N VAL A 17 2.23 5.46 -23.80
CA VAL A 17 3.44 6.06 -24.39
C VAL A 17 4.42 5.02 -24.90
N PHE A 18 4.59 3.89 -24.19
CA PHE A 18 5.67 2.96 -24.48
C PHE A 18 5.21 1.62 -25.08
N ASP A 19 3.90 1.36 -25.18
CA ASP A 19 3.33 0.10 -25.72
C ASP A 19 4.00 -1.16 -25.12
N ILE A 20 4.37 -1.08 -23.83
CA ILE A 20 5.10 -2.14 -23.13
C ILE A 20 4.08 -3.17 -22.62
N GLU A 21 3.97 -4.30 -23.31
CA GLU A 21 3.17 -5.46 -22.92
C GLU A 21 3.58 -6.05 -21.55
N GLN A 22 4.81 -5.83 -21.10
CA GLN A 22 5.34 -6.38 -19.83
C GLN A 22 4.68 -5.78 -18.57
N TRP A 23 3.96 -4.66 -18.69
CA TRP A 23 3.13 -4.12 -17.60
C TRP A 23 1.68 -4.63 -17.66
N ALA A 24 1.41 -5.66 -18.48
CA ALA A 24 0.15 -6.38 -18.52
C ALA A 24 -0.26 -6.83 -17.12
N MET A 25 -1.48 -6.45 -16.76
CA MET A 25 -2.09 -6.50 -15.42
C MET A 25 -1.80 -7.79 -14.66
N ASN A 26 -0.84 -7.76 -13.74
CA ASN A 26 -0.76 -8.79 -12.71
C ASN A 26 -1.79 -8.43 -11.63
N ALA A 27 -2.87 -9.20 -11.55
CA ALA A 27 -4.01 -8.90 -10.67
C ALA A 27 -3.60 -8.83 -9.18
N VAL A 28 -2.52 -9.50 -8.78
CA VAL A 28 -2.07 -9.57 -7.38
C VAL A 28 -1.60 -8.21 -6.83
N PRO A 29 -0.57 -7.55 -7.41
CA PRO A 29 -0.15 -6.22 -6.94
C PRO A 29 -1.25 -5.17 -7.05
N ASP A 30 -2.11 -5.27 -8.06
CA ASP A 30 -3.25 -4.36 -8.22
C ASP A 30 -4.28 -4.54 -7.10
N MET A 31 -4.60 -5.79 -6.75
CA MET A 31 -5.47 -6.11 -5.61
C MET A 31 -4.88 -5.63 -4.29
N ILE A 32 -3.55 -5.74 -4.11
CA ILE A 32 -2.85 -5.23 -2.91
C ILE A 32 -2.97 -3.70 -2.83
N VAL A 33 -2.66 -2.99 -3.93
CA VAL A 33 -2.74 -1.53 -3.99
C VAL A 33 -4.19 -1.06 -3.79
N CYS A 34 -5.17 -1.76 -4.38
CA CYS A 34 -6.59 -1.48 -4.18
C CYS A 34 -7.03 -1.71 -2.73
N ALA A 35 -6.71 -2.86 -2.14
CA ALA A 35 -7.04 -3.17 -0.75
C ALA A 35 -6.41 -2.16 0.21
N TRP A 36 -5.13 -1.81 -0.02
CA TRP A 36 -4.44 -0.77 0.73
C TRP A 36 -5.14 0.59 0.56
N THR A 37 -5.46 1.00 -0.67
CA THR A 37 -6.14 2.26 -0.96
C THR A 37 -7.50 2.33 -0.24
N MET A 38 -8.31 1.28 -0.32
CA MET A 38 -9.60 1.21 0.38
C MET A 38 -9.43 1.32 1.90
N ALA A 39 -8.48 0.60 2.49
CA ALA A 39 -8.19 0.71 3.92
C ALA A 39 -7.78 2.15 4.31
N THR A 40 -7.10 2.87 3.43
CA THR A 40 -6.66 4.24 3.70
C THR A 40 -7.76 5.28 3.60
N ILE A 41 -8.82 5.01 2.85
CA ILE A 41 -10.04 5.84 2.85
C ILE A 41 -10.65 5.79 4.25
N HIS A 42 -10.79 4.61 4.84
CA HIS A 42 -11.30 4.49 6.20
C HIS A 42 -10.43 5.25 7.22
N LEU A 43 -9.10 5.25 7.06
CA LEU A 43 -8.21 6.02 7.94
C LEU A 43 -8.40 7.53 7.81
N GLN A 44 -8.70 8.02 6.60
CA GLN A 44 -8.98 9.44 6.34
C GLN A 44 -10.32 9.83 6.98
N ASP A 45 -11.37 9.03 6.76
CA ASP A 45 -12.70 9.27 7.34
C ASP A 45 -12.64 9.33 8.88
N PHE A 46 -11.83 8.47 9.51
CA PHE A 46 -11.66 8.50 10.97
C PHE A 46 -10.97 9.76 11.49
N ARG A 47 -10.05 10.33 10.73
CA ARG A 47 -9.36 11.58 11.10
C ARG A 47 -10.30 12.78 10.97
N ASP A 48 -11.17 12.74 9.96
CA ASP A 48 -12.00 13.88 9.57
C ASP A 48 -13.43 13.81 10.13
N ILE A 49 -13.75 12.81 10.96
CA ILE A 49 -15.08 12.56 11.54
C ILE A 49 -15.75 13.79 12.17
N GLU A 50 -14.99 14.65 12.85
CA GLU A 50 -15.51 15.88 13.46
C GLU A 50 -15.84 16.94 12.40
N GLY A 51 -15.00 17.05 11.36
CA GLY A 51 -15.23 17.91 10.21
C GLY A 51 -16.44 17.45 9.39
N ASP A 52 -16.56 16.15 9.17
CA ASP A 52 -17.68 15.52 8.48
C ASP A 52 -18.99 15.75 9.24
N TYR A 53 -18.96 15.68 10.57
CA TYR A 53 -20.13 15.99 11.41
C TYR A 53 -20.57 17.44 11.25
N THR A 54 -19.62 18.40 11.24
CA THR A 54 -19.93 19.83 11.05
C THR A 54 -20.40 20.18 9.65
N THR A 55 -20.04 19.39 8.64
CA THR A 55 -20.40 19.62 7.23
C THR A 55 -21.61 18.79 6.79
N HIS A 56 -22.21 18.02 7.70
CA HIS A 56 -23.28 17.06 7.42
C HIS A 56 -22.92 16.03 6.34
N ALA A 57 -21.64 15.67 6.25
CA ALA A 57 -21.19 14.61 5.36
C ALA A 57 -21.65 13.25 5.89
N VAL A 58 -21.95 12.33 4.97
CA VAL A 58 -22.39 10.97 5.28
C VAL A 58 -21.24 10.01 5.01
N THR A 59 -20.40 9.80 6.03
CA THR A 59 -19.27 8.84 5.98
C THR A 59 -19.54 7.62 6.86
N ILE A 60 -18.89 6.49 6.56
CA ILE A 60 -19.10 5.23 7.30
C ILE A 60 -18.91 5.41 8.81
N PRO A 61 -17.86 6.12 9.30
CA PRO A 61 -17.68 6.32 10.73
C PRO A 61 -18.81 7.10 11.41
N ILE A 62 -19.50 8.02 10.71
CA ILE A 62 -20.62 8.80 11.25
C ILE A 62 -21.87 7.94 11.44
N ILE A 63 -22.14 7.04 10.51
CA ILE A 63 -23.34 6.18 10.55
C ILE A 63 -23.19 5.09 11.63
N LEU A 64 -21.95 4.71 11.95
CA LEU A 64 -21.65 3.64 12.90
C LEU A 64 -21.74 4.12 14.36
N SER A 65 -22.24 3.23 15.23
CA SER A 65 -22.15 3.39 16.68
C SER A 65 -20.69 3.41 17.15
N PRO A 66 -20.39 3.90 18.37
CA PRO A 66 -19.03 3.89 18.91
C PRO A 66 -18.36 2.50 18.87
N GLU A 67 -19.11 1.44 19.17
CA GLU A 67 -18.62 0.06 19.04
C GLU A 67 -18.34 -0.33 17.57
N GLY A 68 -19.20 0.10 16.65
CA GLY A 68 -19.01 -0.09 15.21
C GLY A 68 -17.75 0.59 14.70
N GLN A 69 -17.44 1.80 15.17
CA GLN A 69 -16.21 2.52 14.83
C GLN A 69 -14.96 1.77 15.32
N VAL A 70 -14.97 1.26 16.56
CA VAL A 70 -13.88 0.43 17.09
C VAL A 70 -13.68 -0.84 16.25
N LYS A 71 -14.77 -1.52 15.89
CA LYS A 71 -14.73 -2.71 15.04
C LYS A 71 -14.17 -2.40 13.65
N LEU A 72 -14.60 -1.29 13.04
CA LEU A 72 -14.10 -0.84 11.74
C LEU A 72 -12.61 -0.50 11.80
N ARG A 73 -12.12 0.20 12.84
CA ARG A 73 -10.68 0.45 13.04
C ARG A 73 -9.87 -0.85 13.14
N LYS A 74 -10.37 -1.84 13.89
CA LYS A 74 -9.74 -3.17 13.99
C LYS A 74 -9.68 -3.88 12.64
N MET A 75 -10.78 -3.88 11.90
CA MET A 75 -10.85 -4.50 10.57
C MET A 75 -9.88 -3.82 9.59
N THR A 76 -9.86 -2.48 9.56
CA THR A 76 -8.90 -1.72 8.75
C THR A 76 -7.46 -2.06 9.12
N GLY A 77 -7.13 -2.16 10.41
CA GLY A 77 -5.81 -2.58 10.86
C GLY A 77 -5.43 -3.99 10.39
N HIS A 78 -6.35 -4.94 10.44
CA HIS A 78 -6.13 -6.29 9.90
C HIS A 78 -5.90 -6.29 8.40
N VAL A 79 -6.71 -5.57 7.63
CA VAL A 79 -6.55 -5.46 6.17
C VAL A 79 -5.16 -4.89 5.82
N LEU A 80 -4.71 -3.85 6.52
CA LEU A 80 -3.39 -3.24 6.29
C LEU A 80 -2.25 -4.23 6.57
N LEU A 81 -2.28 -4.93 7.71
CA LEU A 81 -1.25 -5.93 8.05
C LEU A 81 -1.26 -7.14 7.10
N SER A 82 -2.44 -7.62 6.73
CA SER A 82 -2.54 -8.75 5.80
C SER A 82 -2.07 -8.38 4.39
N ALA A 83 -2.45 -7.21 3.88
CA ALA A 83 -1.99 -6.72 2.59
C ALA A 83 -0.46 -6.53 2.58
N ASP A 84 0.09 -5.99 3.67
CA ASP A 84 1.53 -5.82 3.87
C ASP A 84 2.28 -7.16 3.86
N ALA A 85 1.86 -8.12 4.69
CA ALA A 85 2.47 -9.45 4.74
C ALA A 85 2.43 -10.18 3.40
N ILE A 86 1.29 -10.11 2.70
CA ILE A 86 1.13 -10.71 1.36
C ILE A 86 2.09 -10.03 0.37
N SER A 87 2.15 -8.69 0.38
CA SER A 87 3.03 -7.92 -0.50
C SER A 87 4.50 -8.30 -0.32
N ILE A 88 4.98 -8.33 0.92
CA ILE A 88 6.38 -8.64 1.23
C ILE A 88 6.72 -10.06 0.79
N LEU A 89 5.89 -11.05 1.16
CA LEU A 89 6.14 -12.44 0.79
C LEU A 89 6.14 -12.61 -0.73
N TRP A 90 5.18 -12.00 -1.42
CA TRP A 90 5.04 -12.16 -2.86
C TRP A 90 6.19 -11.49 -3.63
N ILE A 91 6.55 -10.26 -3.28
CA ILE A 91 7.66 -9.54 -3.92
C ILE A 91 9.00 -10.21 -3.61
N TRP A 92 9.20 -10.65 -2.37
CA TRP A 92 10.40 -11.41 -2.00
C TRP A 92 10.56 -12.68 -2.82
N MET A 93 9.49 -13.45 -3.02
CA MET A 93 9.52 -14.67 -3.84
C MET A 93 9.87 -14.40 -5.31
N ARG A 94 9.60 -13.20 -5.82
CA ARG A 94 9.81 -12.83 -7.23
C ARG A 94 11.17 -12.18 -7.47
N ALA A 95 11.50 -11.15 -6.70
CA ALA A 95 12.71 -10.37 -6.92
C ALA A 95 13.95 -11.04 -6.30
N GLN A 96 13.87 -11.57 -5.08
CA GLN A 96 15.03 -12.08 -4.34
C GLN A 96 16.25 -11.13 -4.29
N HIS A 97 16.01 -9.82 -4.41
CA HIS A 97 17.05 -8.79 -4.37
C HIS A 97 17.12 -8.08 -3.02
N ALA A 98 18.30 -7.56 -2.68
CA ALA A 98 18.52 -6.82 -1.44
C ALA A 98 17.65 -5.55 -1.34
N SER A 99 17.40 -4.84 -2.46
CA SER A 99 16.55 -3.65 -2.45
C SER A 99 15.10 -4.00 -2.07
N ALA A 100 14.53 -5.05 -2.68
CA ALA A 100 13.19 -5.54 -2.36
C ALA A 100 13.02 -5.94 -0.89
N PHE A 101 14.07 -6.51 -0.28
CA PHE A 101 14.07 -6.81 1.16
C PHE A 101 14.06 -5.53 2.01
N ILE A 102 14.92 -4.55 1.68
CA ILE A 102 15.02 -3.29 2.42
C ILE A 102 13.73 -2.49 2.31
N THR A 103 13.19 -2.32 1.10
CA THR A 103 11.93 -1.60 0.88
C THR A 103 10.75 -2.32 1.54
N GLY A 104 10.73 -3.65 1.52
CA GLY A 104 9.74 -4.47 2.22
C GLY A 104 9.81 -4.30 3.74
N LEU A 105 11.02 -4.29 4.32
CA LEU A 105 11.21 -4.07 5.76
C LEU A 105 10.73 -2.67 6.18
N LEU A 106 11.08 -1.63 5.41
CA LEU A 106 10.63 -0.26 5.68
C LEU A 106 9.11 -0.12 5.57
N PHE A 107 8.52 -0.77 4.56
CA PHE A 107 7.07 -0.85 4.41
C PHE A 107 6.42 -1.53 5.63
N HIS A 108 6.94 -2.68 6.06
CA HIS A 108 6.44 -3.39 7.23
C HIS A 108 6.50 -2.57 8.52
N MET A 109 7.65 -1.92 8.77
CA MET A 109 7.85 -1.10 9.97
C MET A 109 6.87 0.07 9.99
N SER A 110 6.74 0.79 8.88
CA SER A 110 5.81 1.92 8.78
C SER A 110 4.36 1.47 8.92
N SER A 111 3.97 0.36 8.29
CA SER A 111 2.64 -0.24 8.36
C SER A 111 2.29 -0.67 9.80
N SER A 112 3.23 -1.29 10.49
CA SER A 112 3.07 -1.69 11.90
C SER A 112 2.80 -0.49 12.80
N ILE A 113 3.54 0.61 12.59
CA ILE A 113 3.32 1.86 13.35
C ILE A 113 1.95 2.46 13.00
N LEU A 114 1.60 2.52 11.71
CA LEU A 114 0.30 2.99 11.26
C LEU A 114 -0.86 2.21 11.89
N VAL A 115 -0.76 0.88 11.91
CA VAL A 115 -1.76 -0.01 12.49
C VAL A 115 -1.84 0.16 13.99
N PHE A 116 -0.71 0.28 14.69
CA PHE A 116 -0.69 0.58 16.12
C PHE A 116 -1.49 1.86 16.43
N TYR A 117 -1.24 2.94 15.69
CA TYR A 117 -2.00 4.17 15.86
C TYR A 117 -3.46 4.02 15.46
N THR A 118 -3.77 3.29 14.40
CA THR A 118 -5.15 3.01 13.96
C THR A 118 -5.97 2.35 15.07
N LEU A 119 -5.36 1.37 15.76
CA LEU A 119 -5.99 0.61 16.84
C LEU A 119 -6.09 1.40 18.15
N LYS A 120 -5.09 2.24 18.45
CA LYS A 120 -4.98 2.97 19.72
C LYS A 120 -5.59 4.37 19.68
N SER A 121 -5.89 4.92 18.51
CA SER A 121 -6.27 6.32 18.41
C SER A 121 -7.57 6.62 19.18
N CYS A 122 -7.40 7.35 20.28
CA CYS A 122 -8.48 7.87 21.11
C CYS A 122 -8.49 9.41 21.11
N SER A 123 -7.63 10.05 20.32
CA SER A 123 -7.46 11.50 20.31
C SER A 123 -7.08 12.02 18.93
N ARG A 124 -7.53 13.25 18.62
CA ARG A 124 -7.21 13.95 17.38
C ARG A 124 -5.71 14.13 17.15
N HIS A 125 -4.93 14.23 18.23
CA HIS A 125 -3.46 14.28 18.13
C HIS A 125 -2.88 12.97 17.59
N GLN A 126 -3.38 11.82 18.06
CA GLN A 126 -2.97 10.51 17.57
C GLN A 126 -3.42 10.28 16.12
N ASP A 127 -4.62 10.71 15.73
CA ASP A 127 -5.06 10.63 14.32
C ASP A 127 -4.18 11.48 13.38
N ARG A 128 -3.66 12.62 13.84
CA ARG A 128 -2.68 13.41 13.06
C ARG A 128 -1.33 12.69 12.91
N ILE A 129 -0.86 12.02 13.96
CA ILE A 129 0.37 11.22 13.89
C ILE A 129 0.15 10.01 12.95
N MET A 130 -0.97 9.32 13.10
CA MET A 130 -1.40 8.23 12.22
C MET A 130 -1.36 8.67 10.75
N TYR A 131 -1.86 9.87 10.44
CA TYR A 131 -1.85 10.40 9.08
C TYR A 131 -0.44 10.64 8.52
N ARG A 132 0.54 11.04 9.35
CA ARG A 132 1.93 11.17 8.91
C ARG A 132 2.52 9.80 8.56
N TRP A 133 2.25 8.81 9.40
CA TRP A 133 2.67 7.44 9.15
C TRP A 133 1.99 6.83 7.93
N TRP A 134 0.72 7.18 7.67
CA TRP A 134 0.03 6.79 6.45
C TRP A 134 0.77 7.26 5.18
N MET A 135 1.23 8.51 5.15
CA MET A 135 2.02 9.03 4.02
C MET A 135 3.34 8.25 3.86
N ALA A 136 4.04 7.99 4.96
CA ALA A 136 5.28 7.21 4.94
C ALA A 136 5.04 5.78 4.43
N THR A 137 3.99 5.11 4.91
CA THR A 137 3.61 3.76 4.49
C THR A 137 3.23 3.72 3.01
N GLY A 138 2.49 4.71 2.51
CA GLY A 138 2.17 4.80 1.09
C GLY A 138 3.39 4.99 0.21
N PHE A 139 4.34 5.83 0.64
CA PHE A 139 5.62 5.99 -0.04
C PHE A 139 6.43 4.68 -0.06
N CYS A 140 6.51 3.97 1.07
CA CYS A 140 7.20 2.68 1.14
C CYS A 140 6.54 1.61 0.25
N LEU A 141 5.21 1.52 0.24
CA LEU A 141 4.47 0.59 -0.63
C LEU A 141 4.81 0.81 -2.10
N ILE A 142 4.78 2.06 -2.57
CA ILE A 142 5.07 2.37 -3.98
C ILE A 142 6.50 1.94 -4.34
N ASN A 143 7.49 2.27 -3.51
CA ASN A 143 8.88 1.86 -3.77
C ASN A 143 9.04 0.34 -3.75
N HIS A 144 8.37 -0.34 -2.82
CA HIS A 144 8.42 -1.80 -2.72
C HIS A 144 7.79 -2.49 -3.93
N VAL A 145 6.65 -1.98 -4.41
CA VAL A 145 6.01 -2.46 -5.65
C VAL A 145 6.86 -2.10 -6.88
N PHE A 146 7.55 -0.96 -6.89
CA PHE A 146 8.43 -0.57 -7.99
C PHE A 146 9.67 -1.46 -8.11
N ASP A 147 10.24 -1.92 -6.99
CA ASP A 147 11.33 -2.91 -6.97
C ASP A 147 10.94 -4.18 -7.76
N LEU A 148 9.71 -4.67 -7.61
CA LEU A 148 9.25 -5.81 -8.39
C LEU A 148 9.34 -5.55 -9.90
N TYR A 149 8.80 -4.42 -10.37
CA TYR A 149 8.73 -4.12 -11.80
C TYR A 149 10.11 -3.86 -12.39
N LEU A 150 10.98 -3.13 -11.69
CA LEU A 150 12.35 -2.89 -12.18
C LEU A 150 13.19 -4.17 -12.23
N LEU A 151 12.96 -5.11 -11.31
CA LEU A 151 13.82 -6.27 -11.15
C LEU A 151 13.33 -7.50 -11.92
N GLU A 152 12.02 -7.63 -12.18
CA GLU A 152 11.52 -8.66 -13.11
C GLU A 152 12.11 -8.44 -14.53
N ASP A 153 12.25 -7.19 -14.99
CA ASP A 153 12.82 -6.89 -16.31
C ASP A 153 14.31 -7.28 -16.43
N VAL A 154 15.10 -7.08 -15.35
CA VAL A 154 16.54 -7.43 -15.34
C VAL A 154 16.77 -8.95 -15.35
N VAL A 155 15.89 -9.73 -14.72
CA VAL A 155 16.02 -11.19 -14.65
C VAL A 155 15.66 -11.85 -15.99
N VAL A 156 14.74 -11.26 -16.76
CA VAL A 156 14.32 -11.80 -18.08
C VAL A 156 15.36 -11.52 -19.17
N GLU A 157 16.14 -10.44 -19.07
CA GLU A 157 17.16 -10.09 -20.07
C GLU A 157 18.51 -10.78 -19.88
N ALA A 158 18.74 -11.53 -18.79
CA ALA A 158 20.01 -12.21 -18.58
C ALA A 158 20.23 -13.28 -19.68
N PRO A 159 21.22 -13.12 -20.59
CA PRO A 159 21.43 -14.08 -21.65
C PRO A 159 21.77 -15.45 -21.06
N PRO A 160 21.29 -16.57 -21.65
CA PRO A 160 21.61 -17.90 -21.17
C PRO A 160 23.13 -18.05 -21.14
N ASN A 161 23.66 -18.40 -19.97
CA ASN A 161 25.08 -18.60 -19.74
C ASN A 161 25.61 -19.70 -20.69
N LYS A 162 26.09 -19.28 -21.86
CA LYS A 162 26.85 -20.12 -22.80
C LYS A 162 28.31 -20.17 -22.34
N GLY A 163 28.55 -20.67 -21.13
CA GLY A 163 29.85 -21.14 -20.69
C GLY A 163 29.71 -22.65 -20.46
N GLY A 164 30.10 -23.50 -21.40
CA GLY A 164 31.49 -23.66 -21.81
C GLY A 164 32.09 -24.83 -21.02
N ARG A 165 31.60 -26.05 -21.27
CA ARG A 165 32.37 -27.25 -20.95
C ARG A 165 33.46 -27.37 -22.01
N SER A 166 34.68 -27.04 -21.62
CA SER A 166 35.91 -27.54 -22.24
C SER A 166 36.59 -28.45 -21.23
#